data_AF-A0A1G9ILR2-F1
#
_entry.id   AF-A0A1G9ILR2-F1
#
_cell.length_a   1.000
_cell.length_b   1.000
_cell.length_c   1.000
_cell.angle_alpha   90.00
_cell.angle_beta   90.00
_cell.angle_gamma   90.00
#
_symmetry.space_group_name_H-M   'P 1'
#
loop_
_entity.id
_entity.type
_entity.pdbx_description
1 polymer ?
#
loop_
_entity_poly.entity_id
_entity_poly.type
_entity_poly.pdbx_seq_one_letter_code
_entity_poly.pdbx_strand_id
1 'polypeptide(L)' 'MAKPLKVDEVWLARIVELLDNMEFGSLHIVVHEGQIVQMERTERKRFENSTANARYSGEAGSRRTDSRSAGRG' A
#
# COMPACT_ATOMS: atom_id res chain seq x y z
N MET A 1 -8.40 -2.51 -40.12
CA MET A 1 -9.00 -3.65 -39.37
C MET A 1 -7.99 -4.06 -38.31
N ALA A 2 -8.23 -3.77 -37.03
CA ALA A 2 -7.30 -4.20 -35.98
C ALA A 2 -7.37 -5.73 -35.85
N LYS A 3 -6.23 -6.40 -35.94
CA LYS A 3 -6.13 -7.85 -35.70
C LYS A 3 -6.56 -8.12 -34.25
N PRO A 4 -7.45 -9.09 -33.99
CA PRO A 4 -7.80 -9.44 -32.63
C PRO A 4 -6.55 -9.93 -31.90
N LEU A 5 -6.33 -9.42 -30.69
CA LEU A 5 -5.27 -9.87 -29.81
C LEU A 5 -5.41 -11.39 -29.61
N LYS A 6 -4.42 -12.17 -30.04
CA LYS A 6 -4.36 -13.59 -29.70
C LYS A 6 -3.64 -13.75 -28.37
N VAL A 7 -4.42 -13.96 -27.33
CA VAL A 7 -3.91 -14.37 -26.03
C VAL A 7 -4.04 -15.89 -25.97
N ASP A 8 -2.92 -16.57 -26.16
CA ASP A 8 -2.85 -18.02 -26.04
C ASP A 8 -2.68 -18.42 -24.56
N GLU A 9 -2.93 -19.69 -24.24
CA GLU A 9 -2.81 -20.24 -22.87
C GLU A 9 -1.42 -20.01 -22.26
N VAL A 10 -0.37 -19.98 -23.08
CA VAL A 10 1.01 -19.69 -22.67
C VAL A 10 1.12 -18.27 -22.07
N TRP A 11 0.48 -17.29 -22.69
CA TRP A 11 0.50 -15.91 -22.20
C TRP A 11 -0.32 -15.74 -20.94
N LEU A 12 -1.46 -16.45 -20.85
CA LEU A 12 -2.24 -16.50 -19.61
C LEU A 12 -1.43 -17.08 -18.46
N ALA A 13 -0.75 -18.21 -18.65
CA ALA A 13 0.12 -18.80 -17.64
C ALA A 13 1.25 -17.84 -17.22
N ARG A 14 1.91 -17.20 -18.18
CA ARG A 14 2.96 -16.19 -17.92
C ARG A 14 2.45 -14.99 -17.12
N ILE A 15 1.28 -14.46 -17.47
CA ILE A 15 0.67 -13.33 -16.75
C ILE A 15 0.33 -13.73 -15.33
N VAL A 16 -0.21 -14.93 -15.13
CA VAL A 16 -0.49 -15.47 -13.80
C VAL A 16 0.79 -15.59 -12.98
N GLU A 17 1.87 -16.16 -13.54
CA GLU A 17 3.17 -16.24 -12.86
C GLU A 17 3.74 -14.86 -12.47
N LEU A 18 3.58 -13.84 -13.32
CA LEU A 18 4.06 -12.48 -13.05
C LEU A 18 3.24 -11.75 -11.98
N LEU A 19 1.95 -12.06 -11.92
CA LEU A 19 1.05 -11.53 -10.89
C LEU A 19 1.18 -12.32 -9.58
N ASP A 20 1.64 -13.56 -9.64
CA ASP A 20 1.83 -14.38 -8.47
C ASP A 20 2.85 -13.71 -7.52
N ASN A 21 2.55 -13.74 -6.23
CA ASN A 21 3.33 -13.05 -5.18
C ASN A 21 3.37 -11.51 -5.27
N MET A 22 2.56 -10.87 -6.13
CA MET A 22 2.43 -9.41 -6.14
C MET A 22 1.33 -8.95 -5.16
N GLU A 23 1.73 -8.43 -4.00
CA GLU A 23 0.76 -7.90 -3.03
C GLU A 23 0.24 -6.52 -3.43
N PHE A 24 1.13 -5.65 -3.93
CA PHE A 24 0.80 -4.29 -4.34
C PHE A 24 1.66 -3.89 -5.53
N GLY A 25 1.02 -3.59 -6.65
CA GLY A 25 1.72 -3.28 -7.88
C GLY A 25 0.81 -3.12 -9.09
N SER A 26 1.42 -3.15 -10.27
CA SER A 26 0.75 -3.12 -11.55
C SER A 26 1.54 -3.92 -12.58
N LEU A 27 0.83 -4.62 -13.45
CA LEU A 27 1.39 -5.24 -14.65
C LEU A 27 0.93 -4.44 -15.88
N HIS A 28 1.88 -3.89 -16.62
CA HIS A 28 1.61 -3.14 -17.84
C HIS A 28 1.96 -4.01 -19.05
N ILE A 29 0.99 -4.24 -19.95
CA ILE A 29 1.14 -5.10 -21.11
C ILE A 29 1.02 -4.24 -22.37
N VAL A 30 2.07 -4.24 -23.20
CA VAL A 30 2.07 -3.51 -24.47
C VAL A 30 1.82 -4.48 -25.61
N VAL A 31 0.81 -4.14 -26.41
CA VAL A 31 0.38 -4.92 -27.56
C VAL A 31 0.66 -4.10 -28.81
N HIS A 32 1.36 -4.71 -29.76
CA HIS A 32 1.47 -4.20 -31.12
C HIS A 32 1.02 -5.27 -32.11
N GLU A 33 0.22 -4.88 -33.10
CA GLU A 33 -0.23 -5.75 -34.19
C GLU A 33 -0.99 -7.03 -33.75
N GLY A 34 -1.62 -7.00 -32.57
CA GLY A 34 -2.34 -8.15 -32.01
C GLY A 34 -1.45 -9.16 -31.29
N GLN A 35 -0.18 -8.81 -31.06
CA GLN A 35 0.78 -9.61 -30.30
C GLN A 35 1.28 -8.82 -29.08
N ILE A 36 1.47 -9.53 -27.97
CA ILE A 36 2.13 -8.97 -26.79
C ILE A 36 3.61 -8.83 -27.13
N VAL A 37 4.11 -7.60 -27.12
CA VAL A 37 5.53 -7.31 -27.42
C VAL A 37 6.31 -6.95 -26.17
N GLN A 38 5.64 -6.48 -25.12
CA GLN A 38 6.28 -6.11 -23.86
C GLN A 38 5.34 -6.34 -22.67
N MET A 39 5.92 -6.71 -21.54
CA MET A 39 5.27 -6.76 -20.25
C MET A 39 6.20 -6.13 -19.22
N GLU A 40 5.67 -5.23 -18.40
CA GLU A 40 6.41 -4.54 -17.35
C GLU A 40 5.71 -4.75 -16.01
N ARG A 41 6.45 -5.33 -15.06
CA ARG A 41 5.99 -5.60 -13.69
C ARG A 41 6.50 -4.48 -12.79
N THR A 42 5.60 -3.78 -12.11
CA THR A 42 5.95 -2.76 -11.12
C THR A 42 5.38 -3.14 -9.77
N GLU A 43 6.24 -3.44 -8.81
CA GLU A 43 5.85 -3.68 -7.42
C GLU A 43 6.08 -2.44 -6.55
N ARG A 44 5.12 -2.18 -5.66
CA ARG A 44 5.17 -1.09 -4.70
C ARG A 44 5.00 -1.65 -3.30
N LYS A 45 6.10 -1.80 -2.58
CA LYS A 45 6.05 -2.16 -1.17
C LYS A 45 5.64 -0.95 -0.34
N ARG A 46 4.47 -1.01 0.30
CA ARG A 46 4.10 -0.05 1.34
C ARG A 46 4.77 -0.46 2.63
N PHE A 47 5.75 0.32 3.06
CA PHE A 47 6.26 0.21 4.42
C PHE A 47 5.31 1.02 5.30
N GLU A 48 4.40 0.34 6.01
CA GLU A 48 3.68 1.02 7.08
C GLU A 48 4.71 1.42 8.14
N ASN A 49 4.91 2.73 8.32
CA ASN A 49 5.62 3.24 9.50
C ASN A 49 4.73 2.98 10.72
N SER A 50 4.80 1.77 11.26
CA SER A 50 4.09 1.35 12.47
C SER A 50 4.62 2.02 13.76
N THR A 51 5.17 3.23 13.65
CA THR A 51 5.68 4.08 14.74
C THR A 51 4.75 5.26 15.07
N ALA A 52 3.48 5.21 14.67
CA ALA A 52 2.49 6.24 15.03
C ALA A 52 1.55 5.88 16.19
N ASN A 53 1.52 4.61 16.65
CA ASN A 53 0.59 4.18 17.71
C ASN A 53 1.22 3.93 19.10
N ALA A 54 2.46 4.35 19.34
CA ALA A 54 3.07 4.30 20.67
C ALA A 54 2.91 5.59 21.50
N ARG A 55 2.04 6.54 21.11
CA ARG A 55 1.96 7.88 21.73
C ARG A 55 0.62 8.29 22.35
N TYR A 56 -0.29 7.37 22.65
CA TYR A 56 -1.50 7.73 23.38
C TYR A 56 -1.90 6.70 24.46
N SER A 57 -0.96 6.37 25.34
CA SER A 57 -1.28 5.83 26.65
C SER A 57 -0.23 6.31 27.64
N GLY A 58 -0.54 7.36 28.40
CA GLY A 58 0.35 7.85 29.45
C GLY A 58 0.15 9.31 29.84
N GLU A 59 -0.96 9.59 30.52
CA GLU A 59 -0.94 10.45 31.71
C GLU A 59 -0.72 11.97 31.53
N ALA A 60 -1.65 12.64 30.86
CA ALA A 60 -1.93 14.05 31.11
C ALA A 60 -3.06 14.16 32.15
N GLY A 61 -2.76 14.46 33.41
CA GLY A 61 -3.85 14.77 34.34
C GLY A 61 -3.61 14.86 35.86
N SER A 62 -2.39 14.89 36.40
CA SER A 62 -2.20 15.18 37.84
C SER A 62 -1.75 16.64 38.05
N ARG A 63 -2.67 17.59 37.79
CA ARG A 63 -2.52 18.98 38.28
C ARG A 63 -2.81 18.99 39.78
N ARG A 64 -1.80 18.65 40.58
CA ARG A 64 -1.75 19.01 42.00
C ARG A 64 -1.35 20.47 42.10
N THR A 65 -2.33 21.36 42.05
CA THR A 65 -2.17 22.74 42.52
C THR A 65 -3.45 23.15 43.20
N ASP A 66 -3.52 22.92 44.51
CA ASP A 66 -4.30 23.81 45.37
C ASP A 66 -3.46 24.10 46.62
N SER A 67 -2.51 25.00 46.43
CA SER A 67 -1.92 25.78 47.49
C SER A 67 -2.71 27.08 47.58
N ARG A 68 -3.47 27.24 48.68
CA ARG A 68 -3.65 28.48 49.48
C ARG A 68 -4.89 28.38 50.38
N SER A 69 -4.71 27.69 51.51
CA SER A 69 -5.40 28.06 52.74
C SER A 69 -4.78 29.37 53.28
N ALA A 70 -5.35 30.51 52.90
CA ALA A 70 -5.12 31.80 53.54
C ALA A 70 -6.48 32.47 53.71
N GLY A 71 -6.87 32.68 54.97
CA GLY A 71 -8.26 32.92 55.37
C GLY A 71 -8.82 34.30 55.08
N ARG A 72 -10.13 34.42 55.31
CA ARG A 72 -10.84 35.67 55.64
C ARG A 72 -12.29 35.33 56.01
N GLY A 73 -12.77 35.83 57.15
CA GLY A 73 -14.19 35.82 57.54
C GLY A 73 -14.39 35.59 59.02
#